data_AF-A0A9P0G966-F1
#
_entry.id   AF-A0A9P0G966-F1
#
_cell.length_a   1.000
_cell.length_b   1.000
_cell.length_c   1.000
_cell.angle_alpha   90.00
_cell.angle_beta   90.00
_cell.angle_gamma   90.00
#
_symmetry.space_group_name_H-M   'P 1'
#
loop_
_entity.id
_entity.type
_entity.pdbx_description
1 polymer ?
#
loop_
_entity_poly.entity_id
_entity_poly.type
_entity_poly.pdbx_seq_one_letter_code
_entity_poly.pdbx_strand_id
1 'polypeptide(L)'
;MPLCGRRRMLLGLNLLRSSMPQVDTHLEPSKNIKGKYENIKKNAKKKFSVEKQNIYITGGGIPEPVNITNIDEKVKELLGINVHGMVNEFDGDTFEFENMNVPSTSKAEETNWAHWSPKLLKTPISTPLSVRKQPTIEVMEETEEERNTE
;
A
#
# COMPACT_ATOMS: atom_id res chain seq x y z
N MET A 1 -71.19 0.24 -12.39
CA MET A 1 -70.13 -0.41 -11.57
C MET A 1 -70.26 -1.91 -11.76
N PRO A 2 -69.17 -2.72 -11.87
CA PRO A 2 -67.89 -2.62 -11.14
C PRO A 2 -66.60 -2.61 -12.01
N LEU A 3 -65.46 -2.53 -11.29
CA LEU A 3 -64.07 -2.20 -11.62
C LEU A 3 -63.19 -3.43 -11.95
N CYS A 4 -61.91 -3.18 -12.29
CA CYS A 4 -60.72 -4.08 -12.34
C CYS A 4 -60.40 -4.72 -13.71
N GLY A 5 -59.18 -4.68 -14.28
CA GLY A 5 -57.89 -4.19 -13.81
C GLY A 5 -56.83 -4.19 -14.93
N ARG A 6 -55.94 -3.19 -14.91
CA ARG A 6 -54.78 -3.02 -15.81
C ARG A 6 -53.77 -4.17 -15.64
N ARG A 7 -53.39 -4.85 -16.71
CA ARG A 7 -52.07 -5.51 -16.84
C ARG A 7 -51.47 -5.13 -18.19
N ARG A 8 -50.45 -4.27 -18.17
CA ARG A 8 -49.53 -4.12 -19.32
C ARG A 8 -48.65 -5.35 -19.35
N MET A 9 -48.69 -6.11 -20.44
CA MET A 9 -47.75 -7.20 -20.70
C MET A 9 -46.38 -6.58 -20.98
N LEU A 10 -45.41 -6.80 -20.08
CA LEU A 10 -44.01 -6.42 -20.30
C LEU A 10 -43.41 -7.33 -21.38
N LEU A 11 -43.51 -6.93 -22.65
CA LEU A 11 -42.87 -7.57 -23.81
C LEU A 11 -41.34 -7.40 -23.86
N GLY A 12 -40.68 -7.16 -22.72
CA GLY A 12 -39.25 -6.82 -22.64
C GLY A 12 -38.33 -7.91 -22.09
N LEU A 13 -38.86 -8.93 -21.42
CA LEU A 13 -38.02 -9.90 -20.67
C LEU A 13 -37.55 -11.11 -21.49
N ASN A 14 -38.13 -11.33 -22.68
CA ASN A 14 -37.83 -12.52 -23.48
C ASN A 14 -36.68 -12.35 -24.48
N LEU A 15 -36.20 -11.12 -24.73
CA LEU A 15 -35.16 -10.87 -25.74
C LEU A 15 -33.74 -11.18 -25.23
N LEU A 16 -33.48 -10.97 -23.93
CA LEU A 16 -32.17 -11.22 -23.30
C LEU A 16 -31.82 -12.72 -23.21
N ARG A 17 -32.82 -13.60 -23.15
CA ARG A 17 -32.62 -15.05 -23.08
C ARG A 17 -32.12 -15.65 -24.39
N SER A 18 -32.41 -15.02 -25.53
CA SER A 18 -31.93 -15.47 -26.84
C SER A 18 -30.46 -15.14 -27.09
N SER A 19 -29.89 -14.17 -26.36
CA SER A 19 -28.55 -13.64 -26.62
C SER A 19 -27.42 -14.41 -25.93
N MET A 20 -27.71 -15.32 -24.98
CA MET A 20 -26.70 -16.06 -24.22
C MET A 20 -27.15 -17.49 -23.86
N PRO A 21 -27.07 -18.46 -24.80
CA PRO A 21 -27.52 -19.83 -24.56
C PRO A 21 -26.54 -20.73 -23.77
N GLN A 22 -25.39 -20.22 -23.30
CA GLN A 22 -24.33 -21.04 -22.68
C GLN A 22 -24.10 -20.79 -21.18
N VAL A 23 -25.00 -20.07 -20.50
CA VAL A 23 -24.87 -19.86 -19.04
C VAL A 23 -25.75 -20.80 -18.21
N ASP A 24 -26.46 -21.72 -18.86
CA ASP A 24 -27.54 -22.52 -18.25
C ASP A 24 -27.14 -23.94 -17.80
N THR A 25 -25.85 -24.29 -17.70
CA THR A 25 -25.47 -25.60 -17.15
C THR A 25 -24.66 -25.45 -15.87
N HIS A 26 -25.34 -25.67 -14.74
CA HIS A 26 -24.83 -25.87 -13.37
C HIS A 26 -24.97 -24.70 -12.37
N LEU A 27 -26.07 -23.94 -12.46
CA LEU A 27 -26.56 -23.15 -11.33
C LEU A 27 -27.53 -24.00 -10.49
N GLU A 28 -27.00 -24.87 -9.63
CA GLU A 28 -27.78 -25.45 -8.52
C GLU A 28 -28.19 -24.28 -7.59
N PRO A 29 -29.47 -23.87 -7.59
CA PRO A 29 -29.91 -22.65 -6.92
C PRO A 29 -30.35 -23.03 -5.51
N SER A 30 -29.45 -22.94 -4.52
CA SER A 30 -29.79 -22.54 -3.14
C SER A 30 -28.70 -22.84 -2.10
N LYS A 31 -28.02 -23.99 -2.15
CA LYS A 31 -27.30 -24.46 -0.93
C LYS A 31 -25.85 -24.00 -0.75
N ASN A 32 -25.18 -23.42 -1.75
CA ASN A 32 -23.77 -23.02 -1.59
C ASN A 32 -23.30 -21.83 -2.46
N ILE A 33 -24.20 -20.89 -2.77
CA ILE A 33 -23.85 -19.69 -3.55
C ILE A 33 -22.80 -18.86 -2.80
N LYS A 34 -22.92 -18.77 -1.47
CA LYS A 34 -21.97 -18.07 -0.62
C LYS A 34 -20.57 -18.67 -0.69
N GLY A 35 -20.43 -20.00 -0.61
CA GLY A 35 -19.12 -20.64 -0.68
C GLY A 35 -18.47 -20.50 -2.07
N LYS A 36 -19.26 -20.60 -3.14
CA LYS A 36 -18.79 -20.32 -4.51
C LYS A 36 -18.28 -18.88 -4.64
N TYR A 37 -19.03 -17.91 -4.13
CA TYR A 37 -18.64 -16.51 -4.14
C TYR A 37 -17.35 -16.26 -3.33
N GLU A 38 -17.25 -16.79 -2.11
CA GLU A 38 -16.04 -16.62 -1.29
C GLU A 38 -14.82 -17.26 -1.96
N ASN A 39 -14.98 -18.38 -2.66
CA ASN A 39 -13.89 -18.99 -3.43
C ASN A 39 -13.43 -18.07 -4.57
N ILE A 40 -14.37 -17.54 -5.37
CA ILE A 40 -14.08 -16.57 -6.45
C ILE A 40 -13.38 -15.35 -5.88
N LYS A 41 -13.88 -14.79 -4.77
CA LYS A 41 -13.29 -13.65 -4.08
C LYS A 41 -11.87 -13.93 -3.59
N LYS A 42 -11.61 -15.08 -2.99
CA LYS A 42 -10.25 -15.48 -2.56
C LYS A 42 -9.30 -15.58 -3.75
N ASN A 43 -9.74 -16.20 -4.83
CA ASN A 43 -8.93 -16.37 -6.04
C ASN A 43 -8.64 -15.03 -6.72
N ALA A 44 -9.64 -14.15 -6.86
CA ALA A 44 -9.47 -12.80 -7.40
C ALA A 44 -8.45 -12.00 -6.58
N LYS A 45 -8.58 -11.98 -5.24
CA LYS A 45 -7.62 -11.32 -4.35
C LYS A 45 -6.20 -11.83 -4.52
N LYS A 46 -6.03 -13.15 -4.65
CA LYS A 46 -4.71 -13.76 -4.89
C LYS A 46 -4.10 -13.25 -6.19
N LYS A 47 -4.87 -13.23 -7.29
CA LYS A 47 -4.40 -12.73 -8.58
C LYS A 47 -3.94 -11.27 -8.51
N PHE A 48 -4.76 -10.38 -7.94
CA PHE A 48 -4.39 -8.96 -7.79
C PHE A 48 -3.20 -8.75 -6.86
N SER A 49 -3.04 -9.59 -5.83
CA SER A 49 -1.85 -9.54 -4.97
C SER A 49 -0.58 -9.91 -5.73
N VAL A 50 -0.63 -10.97 -6.55
CA VAL A 50 0.51 -11.40 -7.36
C VAL A 50 0.84 -10.35 -8.41
N GLU A 51 -0.16 -9.77 -9.08
CA GLU A 51 0.05 -8.67 -10.03
C GLU A 51 0.78 -7.49 -9.37
N LYS A 52 0.32 -7.06 -8.19
CA LYS A 52 1.00 -6.00 -7.43
C LYS A 52 2.43 -6.40 -7.04
N GLN A 53 2.64 -7.62 -6.60
CA GLN A 53 3.98 -8.09 -6.24
C GLN A 53 4.93 -8.11 -7.44
N ASN A 54 4.43 -8.49 -8.63
CA ASN A 54 5.22 -8.52 -9.85
C ASN A 54 5.72 -7.12 -10.25
N ILE A 55 5.04 -6.04 -9.86
CA ILE A 55 5.49 -4.65 -10.08
C ILE A 55 6.74 -4.34 -9.23
N TYR A 56 6.85 -4.94 -8.04
CA TYR A 56 7.88 -4.62 -7.05
C TYR A 56 8.89 -5.74 -6.84
N ILE A 57 8.93 -6.74 -7.72
CA ILE A 57 9.86 -7.85 -7.57
C ILE A 57 11.30 -7.34 -7.72
N THR A 58 12.14 -7.65 -6.74
CA THR A 58 13.57 -7.32 -6.74
C THR A 58 14.38 -8.62 -6.70
N GLY A 59 15.35 -8.75 -7.59
CA GLY A 59 16.05 -10.01 -7.86
C GLY A 59 15.64 -10.53 -9.22
N GLY A 60 16.61 -10.84 -10.10
CA GLY A 60 16.48 -10.95 -11.55
C GLY A 60 15.58 -12.05 -12.14
N GLY A 61 14.52 -12.47 -11.45
CA GLY A 61 13.45 -13.27 -12.02
C GLY A 61 12.55 -12.44 -12.95
N ILE A 62 12.13 -13.05 -14.05
CA ILE A 62 11.19 -12.43 -14.99
C ILE A 62 9.78 -12.48 -14.37
N PRO A 63 9.08 -11.34 -14.25
CA PRO A 63 7.70 -11.33 -13.74
C PRO A 63 6.76 -12.04 -14.71
N GLU A 64 5.95 -12.97 -14.22
CA GLU A 64 4.94 -13.65 -15.02
C GLU A 64 3.66 -12.79 -15.14
N PRO A 65 3.10 -12.63 -16.35
CA PRO A 65 1.84 -11.90 -16.51
C PRO A 65 0.68 -12.68 -15.89
N VAL A 66 -0.11 -12.02 -15.03
CA VAL A 66 -1.28 -12.62 -14.38
C VAL A 66 -2.52 -12.39 -15.25
N ASN A 67 -3.24 -13.47 -15.59
CA ASN A 67 -4.48 -13.39 -16.35
C ASN A 67 -5.67 -12.94 -15.46
N ILE A 68 -6.00 -11.65 -15.54
CA ILE A 68 -7.15 -11.04 -14.87
C ILE A 68 -8.35 -11.14 -15.80
N THR A 69 -9.46 -11.66 -15.29
CA THR A 69 -10.70 -11.81 -16.05
C THR A 69 -11.70 -10.70 -15.72
N ASN A 70 -12.66 -10.44 -16.60
CA ASN A 70 -13.78 -9.50 -16.35
C ASN A 70 -14.54 -9.80 -15.03
N ILE A 71 -14.56 -11.06 -14.58
CA ILE A 71 -15.19 -11.45 -13.31
C ILE A 71 -14.37 -10.93 -12.13
N ASP A 72 -13.04 -11.04 -12.20
CA ASP A 72 -12.13 -10.59 -11.16
C ASP A 72 -12.23 -9.07 -10.96
N GLU A 73 -12.37 -8.30 -12.05
CA GLU A 73 -12.58 -6.85 -12.01
C GLU A 73 -13.90 -6.47 -11.33
N LYS A 74 -15.00 -7.14 -11.67
CA LYS A 74 -16.29 -6.94 -10.99
C LYS A 74 -16.22 -7.26 -9.51
N VAL A 75 -15.47 -8.30 -9.13
CA VAL A 75 -15.25 -8.65 -7.71
C VAL A 75 -14.45 -7.55 -7.01
N LYS A 76 -13.46 -6.95 -7.69
CA LYS A 76 -12.69 -5.81 -7.16
C LYS A 76 -13.58 -4.58 -6.97
N GLU A 77 -14.44 -4.27 -7.92
CA GLU A 77 -15.42 -3.18 -7.84
C GLU A 77 -16.40 -3.39 -6.68
N LEU A 78 -16.97 -4.60 -6.55
CA LEU A 78 -17.88 -4.95 -5.45
C LEU A 78 -17.23 -4.87 -4.06
N LEU A 79 -15.92 -5.13 -3.96
CA LEU A 79 -15.20 -4.99 -2.70
C LEU A 79 -14.94 -3.53 -2.35
N GLY A 80 -14.85 -2.63 -3.34
CA GLY A 80 -14.57 -1.22 -3.13
C GLY A 80 -13.25 -0.94 -2.41
N ILE A 81 -13.05 0.33 -2.06
CA ILE A 81 -11.96 0.77 -1.19
C ILE A 81 -12.54 0.81 0.23
N ASN A 82 -12.34 -0.26 1.00
CA ASN A 82 -12.78 -0.35 2.40
C ASN A 82 -11.62 -0.11 3.39
N VAL A 83 -10.63 0.68 3.00
CA VAL A 83 -9.53 1.07 3.89
C VAL A 83 -9.85 2.46 4.43
N HIS A 84 -10.24 2.52 5.70
CA HIS A 84 -10.24 3.77 6.45
C HIS A 84 -8.93 3.84 7.21
N GLY A 85 -8.22 4.96 7.07
CA GLY A 85 -7.10 5.27 7.94
C GLY A 85 -7.62 5.42 9.37
N MET A 86 -6.85 4.94 10.35
CA MET A 86 -7.12 5.25 11.74
C MET A 86 -6.76 6.72 11.95
N VAL A 87 -7.71 7.53 12.41
CA VAL A 87 -7.44 8.92 12.77
C VAL A 87 -6.61 8.91 14.04
N ASN A 88 -5.41 9.48 13.99
CA ASN A 88 -4.57 9.62 15.17
C ASN A 88 -5.01 10.87 15.94
N GLU A 89 -5.63 10.66 17.10
CA GLU A 89 -6.11 11.74 17.98
C GLU A 89 -4.97 12.60 18.56
N PHE A 90 -3.71 12.13 18.46
CA PHE A 90 -2.52 12.86 18.91
C PHE A 90 -1.74 13.51 17.77
N ASP A 91 -2.30 13.52 16.54
CA ASP A 91 -1.70 14.22 15.41
C ASP A 91 -2.05 15.70 15.49
N GLY A 92 -1.05 16.55 15.75
CA GLY A 92 -1.20 18.01 15.89
C GLY A 92 -1.66 18.72 14.61
N ASP A 93 -1.69 18.00 13.49
CA ASP A 93 -2.11 18.48 12.17
C ASP A 93 -3.60 18.18 11.88
N THR A 94 -4.35 17.68 12.88
CA THR A 94 -5.80 17.42 12.74
C THR A 94 -6.57 18.74 12.66
N PHE A 95 -6.75 19.26 11.44
CA PHE A 95 -7.67 20.36 11.19
C PHE A 95 -9.11 19.88 11.36
N GLU A 96 -9.72 20.19 12.50
CA GLU A 96 -11.16 20.06 12.69
C GLU A 96 -11.87 21.01 11.72
N PHE A 97 -12.45 20.46 10.65
CA PHE A 97 -13.38 21.18 9.77
C PHE A 97 -14.72 21.37 10.50
N GLU A 98 -14.73 22.17 11.57
CA GLU A 98 -15.97 22.81 12.00
C GLU A 98 -16.18 24.07 11.16
N ASN A 99 -17.38 24.20 10.59
CA ASN A 99 -17.84 25.30 9.75
C ASN A 99 -17.89 26.63 10.53
N MET A 100 -16.74 27.18 10.91
CA MET A 100 -16.63 28.54 11.43
C MET A 100 -16.09 29.47 10.35
N ASN A 101 -16.94 30.43 10.00
CA ASN A 101 -16.60 31.62 9.23
C ASN A 101 -15.58 32.45 10.04
N VAL A 102 -14.28 32.16 9.88
CA VAL A 102 -13.19 32.87 10.59
C VAL A 102 -12.80 34.12 9.78
N PRO A 103 -12.84 35.35 10.35
CA PRO A 103 -12.35 36.51 9.65
C PRO A 103 -10.84 36.39 9.46
N SER A 104 -10.39 36.55 8.22
CA SER A 104 -8.98 36.59 7.85
C SER A 104 -8.25 37.71 8.61
N THR A 105 -7.66 37.40 9.75
CA THR A 105 -6.62 38.23 10.35
C THR A 105 -5.30 37.84 9.73
N SER A 106 -4.89 38.66 8.77
CA SER A 106 -3.58 38.74 8.14
C SER A 106 -2.43 38.74 9.18
N LYS A 107 -1.77 37.59 9.38
CA LYS A 107 -0.33 37.45 9.65
C LYS A 107 0.05 35.98 9.84
N ALA A 108 -0.10 35.19 8.78
CA ALA A 108 0.73 34.01 8.63
C ALA A 108 1.85 34.44 7.68
N GLU A 109 3.04 34.67 8.22
CA GLU A 109 4.24 34.75 7.39
C GLU A 109 4.34 33.41 6.66
N GLU A 110 4.16 33.46 5.35
CA GLU A 110 4.24 32.31 4.46
C GLU A 110 5.62 31.68 4.63
N THR A 111 5.70 30.55 5.33
CA THR A 111 6.90 29.73 5.41
C THR A 111 7.13 29.08 4.05
N ASN A 112 7.61 29.88 3.10
CA ASN A 112 7.90 29.45 1.76
C ASN A 112 9.24 28.70 1.77
N TRP A 113 9.15 27.37 1.86
CA TRP A 113 10.28 26.44 1.81
C TRP A 113 11.11 26.55 0.52
N ALA A 114 10.64 27.28 -0.51
CA ALA A 114 11.41 27.50 -1.74
C ALA A 114 12.72 28.26 -1.52
N HIS A 115 12.86 28.98 -0.39
CA HIS A 115 14.13 29.64 -0.03
C HIS A 115 15.12 28.72 0.71
N TRP A 116 14.70 27.53 1.15
CA TRP A 116 15.58 26.62 1.87
C TRP A 116 16.66 26.05 0.94
N SER A 117 17.93 26.19 1.30
CA SER A 117 19.04 25.56 0.59
C SER A 117 20.01 24.88 1.57
N PRO A 118 20.50 23.65 1.28
CA PRO A 118 21.48 22.95 2.13
C PRO A 118 22.79 23.72 2.32
N LYS A 119 23.06 24.74 1.50
CA LYS A 119 24.22 25.63 1.64
C LYS A 119 24.11 26.55 2.86
N LEU A 120 22.91 26.75 3.41
CA LEU A 120 22.69 27.46 4.67
C LEU A 120 23.10 26.64 5.90
N LEU A 121 23.34 25.33 5.75
CA LEU A 121 23.80 24.45 6.83
C LEU A 121 25.33 24.54 7.05
N LYS A 122 26.01 25.52 6.44
CA LYS A 122 27.47 25.59 6.43
C LYS A 122 28.03 26.29 7.65
N THR A 123 28.04 25.58 8.77
CA THR A 123 29.21 25.52 9.67
C THR A 123 29.13 24.23 10.47
N PRO A 124 30.17 23.37 10.46
CA PRO A 124 30.23 22.31 11.45
C PRO A 124 30.21 22.95 12.85
N ILE A 125 29.22 22.56 13.65
CA ILE A 125 29.02 23.08 15.02
C ILE A 125 30.16 22.60 15.94
N SER A 126 30.84 21.51 15.58
CA SER A 126 31.88 20.88 16.38
C SER A 126 33.24 20.84 15.69
N THR A 127 34.29 20.81 16.52
CA THR A 127 35.65 20.52 16.09
C THR A 127 35.74 19.05 15.64
N PRO A 128 36.50 18.74 14.57
CA PRO A 128 36.68 17.35 14.14
C PRO A 128 37.45 16.55 15.20
N LEU A 129 36.99 15.33 15.46
CA LEU A 129 37.66 14.39 16.36
C LEU A 129 39.07 14.09 15.84
N SER A 130 40.09 14.50 16.61
CA SER A 130 41.50 14.19 16.31
C SER A 130 41.92 12.93 17.07
N VAL A 131 42.28 11.88 16.32
CA VAL A 131 42.82 10.64 16.88
C VAL A 131 44.28 10.87 17.25
N ARG A 132 44.60 10.82 18.55
CA ARG A 132 45.98 10.87 19.04
C ARG A 132 46.69 9.60 18.56
N LYS A 133 47.68 9.73 17.68
CA LYS A 133 48.58 8.60 17.33
C LYS A 133 49.27 8.16 18.62
N GLN A 134 49.04 6.91 19.02
CA GLN A 134 49.77 6.33 20.15
C GLN A 134 51.24 6.14 19.76
N PRO A 135 52.19 6.34 20.69
CA PRO A 135 53.58 6.07 20.41
C PRO A 135 53.77 4.58 20.11
N THR A 136 54.46 4.30 19.00
CA THR A 136 54.92 2.95 18.66
C THR A 136 55.76 2.43 19.81
N ILE A 137 55.33 1.33 20.42
CA ILE A 137 56.12 0.62 21.42
C ILE A 137 57.22 -0.12 20.65
N GLU A 138 58.47 0.35 20.77
CA GLU A 138 59.63 -0.42 20.33
C GLU A 138 59.79 -1.61 21.28
N VAL A 139 59.59 -2.82 20.75
CA VAL A 139 59.84 -4.06 21.47
C VAL A 139 61.36 -4.24 21.52
N MET A 140 61.95 -4.13 22.70
CA MET A 140 63.32 -4.57 22.95
C MET A 140 63.33 -6.10 22.95
N GLU A 141 63.97 -6.71 21.95
CA GLU A 141 64.46 -8.09 22.01
C GLU A 141 65.59 -8.15 23.04
N GLU A 142 65.32 -8.69 24.23
CA GLU A 142 66.36 -9.18 25.11
C GLU A 142 66.70 -10.62 24.70
N THR A 143 67.88 -10.77 24.12
CA THR A 143 68.53 -12.05 23.86
C THR A 143 68.91 -12.71 25.18
N GLU A 144 68.28 -13.85 25.50
CA GLU A 144 68.75 -14.76 26.55
C GLU A 144 69.97 -15.54 26.03
N GLU A 145 71.17 -15.06 26.34
CA GLU A 145 72.38 -15.89 26.32
C GLU A 145 73.01 -15.91 27.73
N GLU A 146 73.49 -17.10 28.10
CA GLU A 146 74.40 -17.39 29.22
C GLU A 146 73.79 -17.63 30.62
N ARG A 147 73.26 -18.86 30.81
CA ARG A 147 73.47 -19.61 32.06
C ARG A 147 74.28 -20.87 31.75
N ASN A 148 75.59 -20.82 31.95
CA ASN A 148 76.44 -21.99 32.20
C ASN A 148 77.83 -21.52 32.67
N THR A 149 78.14 -21.82 33.95
CA THR A 149 79.43 -21.88 34.70
C THR A 149 79.13 -21.34 36.11
N GLU A 150 79.26 -22.04 37.23
CA GLU A 150 79.95 -23.28 37.62
C GLU A 150 79.08 -24.09 38.61
#